data_AF-W0F9F3-F1
#
_entry.id   AF-W0F9F3-F1
#
_cell.length_a   1.000
_cell.length_b   1.000
_cell.length_c   1.000
_cell.angle_alpha   90.00
_cell.angle_beta   90.00
_cell.angle_gamma   90.00
#
_symmetry.space_group_name_H-M   'P 1'
#
loop_
_entity.id
_entity.type
_entity.pdbx_description
1 polymer ?
#
loop_
_entity_poly.entity_id
_entity_poly.type
_entity_poly.pdbx_seq_one_letter_code
_entity_poly.pdbx_strand_id
1 'polypeptide(L)'
;MRERSFIKYVLISTAFAAILVASCNKEWKPELAGDAPRLFRPVIKGSLAALGNYIDVAWQQSKETNKYKVELSIDSFKTVANTLDVTDTTAATIDSLLWEQLYEVRVTALHPTDPSKDSRPADFGQIKTPRFPTIVETPASSDVGWTSILFKWRNEGDPVTTVKVINPDNKSVISTVTLSATDISNAYLLIDGLKPATSYTVELYSGTKFRGGNNYTTKEQLSGIILDLQRVDPATVNLGSIVDTVAAGTTIILKRGATYELPSALTFSKSLGIMSGSDPLVSAKAKIGITGISNFNIAANANIAKLAFTDLELYSNDAAGKYLFNPSGTTVNIDELLFDNCIIRDVRGVGRFRGAIVVGKYTIENSIVYNIGGYGVMTVDDATAAVNNFTFNNSTIYNADKFVVSKNNSPGKIIISNSTFYNAVLAGAYIVDYNGTTLYPKSGIEFNNVILGRAKGSTATPPAYDIYGFRVNTATVILSSGNYTTSDFVWKTSTSAMTPSYTPYTKTSADIFTAPDAANFLIKDNGFPGKQTSGDPRWRQ
;
A
#
# COMPACT_ATOMS: atom_id res chain seq x y z
N MET A 1 -67.79 -30.01 -88.79
CA MET A 1 -67.81 -30.85 -87.56
C MET A 1 -66.42 -30.81 -86.92
N ARG A 2 -66.11 -29.79 -86.10
CA ARG A 2 -65.02 -29.79 -85.07
C ARG A 2 -64.75 -28.42 -84.44
N GLU A 3 -65.49 -27.35 -84.77
CA GLU A 3 -65.51 -26.12 -83.95
C GLU A 3 -65.98 -26.37 -82.50
N ARG A 4 -66.80 -27.41 -82.28
CA ARG A 4 -67.26 -27.81 -80.95
C ARG A 4 -66.17 -28.43 -80.06
N SER A 5 -65.00 -28.77 -80.61
CA SER A 5 -63.88 -29.28 -79.81
C SER A 5 -63.03 -28.14 -79.24
N PHE A 6 -62.92 -27.01 -79.93
CA PHE A 6 -62.04 -25.90 -79.50
C PHE A 6 -62.62 -25.15 -78.29
N ILE A 7 -63.94 -24.95 -78.26
CA ILE A 7 -64.64 -24.27 -77.15
C ILE A 7 -64.54 -25.04 -75.83
N LYS A 8 -64.51 -26.38 -75.85
CA LYS A 8 -64.33 -27.19 -74.63
C LYS A 8 -62.91 -27.06 -74.05
N TYR A 9 -61.88 -26.98 -74.90
CA TYR A 9 -60.50 -26.79 -74.44
C TYR A 9 -60.21 -25.34 -73.99
N VAL A 10 -60.88 -24.35 -74.58
CA VAL A 10 -60.80 -22.94 -74.14
C VAL A 10 -61.52 -22.72 -72.81
N LEU A 11 -62.68 -23.34 -72.58
CA LEU A 11 -63.43 -23.23 -71.31
C LEU A 11 -62.74 -23.95 -70.14
N ILE A 12 -62.09 -25.10 -70.38
CA ILE A 12 -61.34 -25.83 -69.34
C ILE A 12 -60.03 -25.09 -68.98
N SER A 13 -59.38 -24.42 -69.94
CA SER A 13 -58.19 -23.60 -69.66
C SER A 13 -58.52 -22.27 -68.96
N THR A 14 -59.69 -21.66 -69.22
CA THR A 14 -60.15 -20.48 -68.45
C THR A 14 -60.66 -20.83 -67.06
N ALA A 15 -61.27 -22.00 -66.86
CA ALA A 15 -61.68 -22.45 -65.53
C ALA A 15 -60.49 -22.80 -64.61
N PHE A 16 -59.38 -23.30 -65.16
CA PHE A 16 -58.16 -23.56 -64.39
C PHE A 16 -57.37 -22.27 -64.08
N ALA A 17 -57.43 -21.26 -64.95
CA ALA A 17 -56.85 -19.94 -64.68
C ALA A 17 -57.62 -19.15 -63.61
N ALA A 18 -58.94 -19.33 -63.49
CA ALA A 18 -59.75 -18.63 -62.48
C ALA A 18 -59.53 -19.12 -61.04
N ILE A 19 -59.04 -20.35 -60.84
CA ILE A 19 -58.81 -20.92 -59.50
C ILE A 19 -57.42 -20.54 -58.94
N LEU A 20 -56.46 -20.17 -59.78
CA LEU A 20 -55.10 -19.79 -59.36
C LEU A 20 -54.96 -18.31 -58.93
N VAL A 21 -55.95 -17.45 -59.20
CA VAL A 21 -55.92 -16.02 -58.78
C VAL A 21 -56.75 -15.74 -57.53
N ALA A 22 -57.42 -16.75 -56.97
CA ALA A 22 -58.26 -16.61 -55.77
C ALA A 22 -57.52 -16.95 -54.45
N SER A 23 -56.21 -17.25 -54.47
CA SER A 23 -55.44 -17.53 -53.25
C SER A 23 -54.11 -16.79 -53.19
N CYS A 24 -54.16 -15.47 -52.98
CA CYS A 24 -53.27 -14.69 -52.10
C CYS A 24 -53.30 -13.20 -52.47
N ASN A 25 -54.45 -12.55 -52.33
CA ASN A 25 -54.42 -11.20 -51.76
C ASN A 25 -54.58 -11.38 -50.25
N LYS A 26 -53.47 -11.41 -49.51
CA LYS A 26 -53.54 -11.04 -48.10
C LYS A 26 -53.95 -9.56 -48.11
N GLU A 27 -55.24 -9.32 -47.87
CA GLU A 27 -55.70 -8.00 -47.48
C GLU A 27 -54.82 -7.54 -46.32
N TRP A 28 -54.03 -6.50 -46.54
CA TRP A 28 -53.48 -5.71 -45.45
C TRP A 28 -54.68 -5.08 -44.74
N LYS A 29 -55.17 -5.73 -43.68
CA LYS A 29 -56.10 -5.10 -42.76
C LYS A 29 -55.33 -3.99 -42.04
N PRO A 30 -55.77 -2.73 -42.09
CA PRO A 30 -55.15 -1.67 -41.32
C PRO A 30 -55.53 -1.84 -39.85
N GLU A 31 -54.88 -2.75 -39.15
CA GLU A 31 -54.92 -2.83 -37.67
C GLU A 31 -54.15 -1.66 -37.01
N LEU A 32 -53.73 -0.65 -37.79
CA LEU A 32 -53.06 0.57 -37.35
C LEU A 32 -53.80 1.85 -37.78
N ALA A 33 -55.11 1.77 -38.09
CA ALA A 33 -55.95 2.94 -38.38
C ALA A 33 -56.63 3.54 -37.13
N GLY A 34 -56.09 3.29 -35.93
CA GLY A 34 -56.47 3.98 -34.70
C GLY A 34 -55.29 4.79 -34.17
N ASP A 35 -55.58 5.85 -33.39
CA ASP A 35 -54.55 6.57 -32.64
C ASP A 35 -53.68 5.56 -31.88
N ALA A 36 -52.37 5.77 -31.88
CA ALA A 36 -51.47 4.95 -31.08
C ALA A 36 -51.97 4.95 -29.62
N PRO A 37 -52.01 3.80 -28.94
CA PRO A 37 -52.56 3.72 -27.58
C PRO A 37 -51.75 4.55 -26.57
N ARG A 38 -50.50 4.91 -26.92
CA ARG A 38 -49.53 5.64 -26.09
C ARG A 38 -48.51 6.37 -26.96
N LEU A 39 -47.84 7.37 -26.40
CA LEU A 39 -46.65 8.00 -26.98
C LEU A 39 -45.48 7.01 -27.10
N PHE A 40 -44.62 7.24 -28.10
CA PHE A 40 -43.36 6.52 -28.23
C PHE A 40 -42.39 6.86 -27.10
N ARG A 41 -41.62 5.84 -26.70
CA ARG A 41 -40.52 5.98 -25.74
C ARG A 41 -39.51 7.00 -26.25
N PRO A 42 -39.08 7.96 -25.42
CA PRO A 42 -37.94 8.83 -25.74
C PRO A 42 -36.70 8.02 -26.13
N VAL A 43 -35.91 8.56 -27.05
CA VAL A 43 -34.60 7.99 -27.43
C VAL A 43 -33.52 8.96 -26.98
N ILE A 44 -32.49 8.47 -26.31
CA ILE A 44 -31.37 9.30 -25.85
C ILE A 44 -30.69 9.99 -27.04
N LYS A 45 -30.29 11.25 -26.85
CA LYS A 45 -29.53 12.04 -27.81
C LYS A 45 -28.12 12.26 -27.25
N GLY A 46 -27.14 11.54 -27.79
CA GLY A 46 -25.78 11.54 -27.26
C GLY A 46 -25.61 10.60 -26.08
N SER A 47 -24.80 10.99 -25.10
CA SER A 47 -24.51 10.22 -23.90
C SER A 47 -24.89 11.02 -22.65
N LEU A 48 -25.16 10.32 -21.55
CA LEU A 48 -25.26 10.97 -20.23
C LEU A 48 -23.91 11.62 -19.89
N ALA A 49 -23.94 12.79 -19.26
CA ALA A 49 -22.75 13.47 -18.78
C ALA A 49 -22.89 13.84 -17.30
N ALA A 50 -21.83 13.63 -16.53
CA ALA A 50 -21.76 14.02 -15.12
C ALA A 50 -20.40 14.66 -14.86
N LEU A 51 -20.32 15.98 -15.00
CA LEU A 51 -19.07 16.75 -14.81
C LEU A 51 -18.93 17.31 -13.39
N GLY A 52 -19.99 17.19 -12.58
CA GLY A 52 -20.03 17.55 -11.17
C GLY A 52 -21.08 16.71 -10.45
N ASN A 53 -21.64 17.22 -9.36
CA ASN A 53 -22.79 16.61 -8.70
C ASN A 53 -24.12 16.86 -9.44
N TYR A 54 -24.08 16.77 -10.76
CA TYR A 54 -25.24 16.89 -11.61
C TYR A 54 -25.13 15.92 -12.78
N ILE A 55 -26.27 15.55 -13.35
CA ILE A 55 -26.36 14.74 -14.56
C ILE A 55 -27.06 15.56 -15.64
N ASP A 56 -26.38 15.73 -16.76
CA ASP A 56 -26.96 16.23 -18.01
C ASP A 56 -27.47 15.05 -18.84
N VAL A 57 -28.70 15.18 -19.30
CA VAL A 57 -29.37 14.20 -20.16
C VAL A 57 -30.13 14.92 -21.27
N ALA A 58 -30.05 14.35 -22.47
CA ALA A 58 -30.80 14.83 -23.63
C ALA A 58 -31.46 13.66 -24.37
N TRP A 59 -32.58 13.95 -25.02
CA TRP A 59 -33.36 13.00 -25.82
C TRP A 59 -33.82 13.62 -27.12
N GLN A 60 -34.34 12.78 -28.01
CA GLN A 60 -35.00 13.19 -29.24
C GLN A 60 -36.45 13.59 -28.95
N GLN A 61 -36.93 14.63 -29.64
CA GLN A 61 -38.32 15.07 -29.53
C GLN A 61 -39.28 13.94 -29.94
N SER A 62 -40.16 13.54 -29.02
CA SER A 62 -41.31 12.68 -29.33
C SER A 62 -42.35 13.46 -30.14
N LYS A 63 -42.86 12.87 -31.22
CA LYS A 63 -44.02 13.39 -31.95
C LYS A 63 -45.22 13.44 -30.98
N GLU A 64 -45.98 14.54 -30.98
CA GLU A 64 -47.21 14.76 -30.17
C GLU A 64 -47.02 15.14 -28.69
N THR A 65 -45.80 15.38 -28.21
CA THR A 65 -45.61 16.04 -26.90
C THR A 65 -44.33 16.87 -26.84
N ASN A 66 -44.36 17.92 -26.01
CA ASN A 66 -43.22 18.72 -25.56
C ASN A 66 -42.96 18.57 -24.04
N LYS A 67 -43.66 17.65 -23.36
CA LYS A 67 -43.56 17.41 -21.91
C LYS A 67 -42.88 16.08 -21.63
N TYR A 68 -41.91 16.09 -20.72
CA TYR A 68 -41.17 14.91 -20.31
C TYR A 68 -40.98 14.89 -18.80
N LYS A 69 -40.89 13.68 -18.25
CA LYS A 69 -40.46 13.44 -16.87
C LYS A 69 -39.14 12.69 -16.89
N VAL A 70 -38.14 13.26 -16.25
CA VAL A 70 -36.85 12.62 -15.99
C VAL A 70 -36.85 12.08 -14.57
N GLU A 71 -36.41 10.85 -14.38
CA GLU A 71 -36.29 10.22 -13.07
C GLU A 71 -34.90 9.62 -12.91
N LEU A 72 -34.34 9.80 -11.72
CA LEU A 72 -33.10 9.16 -11.28
C LEU A 72 -33.38 8.13 -10.20
N SER A 73 -32.61 7.05 -10.19
CA SER A 73 -32.64 6.03 -9.14
C SER A 73 -31.23 5.57 -8.79
N ILE A 74 -31.08 5.01 -7.58
CA ILE A 74 -29.84 4.37 -7.10
C ILE A 74 -30.06 2.88 -6.80
N ASP A 75 -31.25 2.35 -7.08
CA ASP A 75 -31.70 1.01 -6.69
C ASP A 75 -32.60 0.34 -7.74
N SER A 76 -32.38 0.66 -9.02
CA SER A 76 -33.11 0.12 -10.17
C SER A 76 -34.58 0.44 -10.15
N PHE A 77 -34.87 1.70 -9.79
CA PHE A 77 -36.19 2.29 -9.71
C PHE A 77 -37.15 1.56 -8.76
N LYS A 78 -36.62 0.87 -7.74
CA LYS A 78 -37.42 0.52 -6.55
C LYS A 78 -37.83 1.79 -5.81
N THR A 79 -36.92 2.77 -5.76
CA THR A 79 -37.17 4.14 -5.32
C THR A 79 -36.72 5.14 -6.39
N VAL A 80 -37.44 6.26 -6.48
CA VAL A 80 -37.06 7.40 -7.32
C VAL A 80 -36.29 8.38 -6.43
N ALA A 81 -34.99 8.49 -6.67
CA ALA A 81 -34.09 9.35 -5.91
C ALA A 81 -34.27 10.84 -6.26
N ASN A 82 -34.59 11.15 -7.51
CA ASN A 82 -34.90 12.50 -7.96
C ASN A 82 -35.85 12.45 -9.17
N THR A 83 -36.66 13.49 -9.35
CA THR A 83 -37.56 13.62 -10.49
C THR A 83 -37.63 15.07 -10.94
N LEU A 84 -37.69 15.26 -12.26
CA LEU A 84 -37.78 16.57 -12.89
C LEU A 84 -38.72 16.49 -14.09
N ASP A 85 -39.82 17.26 -14.03
CA ASP A 85 -40.69 17.48 -15.18
C ASP A 85 -40.14 18.65 -16.00
N VAL A 86 -40.03 18.46 -17.31
CA VAL A 86 -39.58 19.48 -18.25
C VAL A 86 -40.60 19.68 -19.37
N THR A 87 -40.72 20.91 -19.84
CA THR A 87 -41.62 21.31 -20.93
C THR A 87 -40.87 22.16 -21.94
N ASP A 88 -41.19 22.02 -23.23
CA ASP A 88 -40.61 22.80 -24.34
C ASP A 88 -39.09 22.64 -24.52
N THR A 89 -38.51 21.57 -23.97
CA THR A 89 -37.10 21.21 -24.14
C THR A 89 -36.93 19.69 -24.18
N THR A 90 -35.84 19.24 -24.82
CA THR A 90 -35.45 17.83 -24.89
C THR A 90 -34.13 17.56 -24.17
N ALA A 91 -33.78 18.43 -23.22
CA ALA A 91 -32.62 18.28 -22.37
C ALA A 91 -32.93 18.75 -20.95
N ALA A 92 -32.26 18.14 -19.98
CA ALA A 92 -32.38 18.45 -18.57
C ALA A 92 -31.04 18.29 -17.86
N THR A 93 -30.83 19.13 -16.85
CA THR A 93 -29.74 19.02 -15.88
C THR A 93 -30.39 18.76 -14.52
N ILE A 94 -30.07 17.63 -13.90
CA ILE A 94 -30.49 17.32 -12.53
C ILE A 94 -29.28 17.53 -11.63
N ASP A 95 -29.32 18.58 -10.82
CA ASP A 95 -28.22 18.98 -9.93
C ASP A 95 -28.38 18.46 -8.49
N SER A 96 -27.49 18.92 -7.61
CA SER A 96 -27.54 18.64 -6.17
C SER A 96 -27.52 17.14 -5.83
N LEU A 97 -26.88 16.34 -6.69
CA LEU A 97 -26.72 14.91 -6.52
C LEU A 97 -25.64 14.58 -5.49
N LEU A 98 -25.60 13.33 -5.05
CA LEU A 98 -24.50 12.83 -4.23
C LEU A 98 -23.25 12.65 -5.11
N TRP A 99 -22.06 12.93 -4.58
CA TRP A 99 -20.80 12.65 -5.27
C TRP A 99 -20.44 11.18 -5.21
N GLU A 100 -19.66 10.71 -6.19
CA GLU A 100 -19.25 9.30 -6.33
C GLU A 100 -20.42 8.29 -6.28
N GLN A 101 -21.64 8.73 -6.59
CA GLN A 101 -22.84 7.91 -6.58
C GLN A 101 -23.19 7.45 -8.01
N LEU A 102 -23.49 6.16 -8.16
CA LEU A 102 -24.03 5.61 -9.40
C LEU A 102 -25.53 5.88 -9.44
N TYR A 103 -25.99 6.51 -10.51
CA TYR A 103 -27.40 6.77 -10.79
C TYR A 103 -27.83 6.07 -12.07
N GLU A 104 -29.09 5.66 -12.09
CA GLU A 104 -29.79 5.15 -13.26
C GLU A 104 -30.79 6.22 -13.73
N VAL A 105 -30.81 6.48 -15.04
CA VAL A 105 -31.61 7.57 -15.62
C VAL A 105 -32.71 6.99 -16.50
N ARG A 106 -33.94 7.46 -16.34
CA ARG A 106 -35.03 7.18 -17.27
C ARG A 106 -35.80 8.43 -17.63
N VAL A 107 -36.38 8.43 -18.83
CA VAL A 107 -37.21 9.52 -19.34
C VAL A 107 -38.55 8.97 -19.83
N THR A 108 -39.64 9.64 -19.45
CA THR A 108 -41.00 9.36 -19.90
C THR A 108 -41.53 10.56 -20.66
N ALA A 109 -41.98 10.36 -21.89
CA ALA A 109 -42.78 11.34 -22.62
C ALA A 109 -44.21 11.38 -22.04
N LEU A 110 -44.67 12.57 -21.67
CA LEU A 110 -45.97 12.82 -21.05
C LEU A 110 -46.95 13.37 -22.08
N HIS A 111 -48.14 12.79 -22.21
CA HIS A 111 -49.14 13.31 -23.14
C HIS A 111 -49.64 14.69 -22.67
N PRO A 112 -49.88 15.67 -23.57
CA PRO A 112 -50.25 17.03 -23.16
C PRO A 112 -51.51 17.13 -22.30
N THR A 113 -52.47 16.20 -22.49
CA THR A 113 -53.82 16.23 -21.90
C THR A 113 -54.37 14.89 -21.38
N ASP A 114 -53.70 13.76 -21.61
CA ASP A 114 -54.25 12.42 -21.29
C ASP A 114 -53.13 11.49 -20.77
N PRO A 115 -52.90 11.45 -19.45
CA PRO A 115 -51.84 10.66 -18.84
C PRO A 115 -51.92 9.15 -19.14
N SER A 116 -53.10 8.63 -19.52
CA SER A 116 -53.23 7.22 -19.89
C SER A 116 -52.45 6.87 -21.16
N LYS A 117 -52.20 7.89 -22.01
CA LYS A 117 -51.42 7.82 -23.25
C LYS A 117 -49.94 8.16 -23.07
N ASP A 118 -49.46 8.35 -21.84
CA ASP A 118 -48.03 8.51 -21.58
C ASP A 118 -47.24 7.32 -22.14
N SER A 119 -46.03 7.61 -22.61
CA SER A 119 -45.09 6.58 -23.01
C SER A 119 -44.74 5.67 -21.82
N ARG A 120 -44.25 4.47 -22.09
CA ARG A 120 -43.53 3.72 -21.06
C ARG A 120 -42.20 4.42 -20.76
N PRO A 121 -41.64 4.32 -19.55
CA PRO A 121 -40.31 4.85 -19.29
C PRO A 121 -39.28 4.25 -20.26
N ALA A 122 -38.34 5.08 -20.71
CA ALA A 122 -37.18 4.71 -21.49
C ALA A 122 -35.93 4.80 -20.62
N ASP A 123 -35.26 3.67 -20.42
CA ASP A 123 -34.05 3.58 -19.61
C ASP A 123 -32.85 4.05 -20.44
N PHE A 124 -32.18 5.09 -19.97
CA PHE A 124 -31.05 5.73 -20.66
C PHE A 124 -29.69 5.22 -20.17
N GLY A 125 -29.70 4.28 -19.23
CA GLY A 125 -28.52 3.65 -18.66
C GLY A 125 -28.11 4.26 -17.33
N GLN A 126 -26.86 4.03 -16.96
CA GLN A 126 -26.30 4.40 -15.67
C GLN A 126 -25.11 5.34 -15.85
N ILE A 127 -24.93 6.27 -14.91
CA ILE A 127 -23.77 7.14 -14.86
C ILE A 127 -23.39 7.41 -13.40
N LYS A 128 -22.07 7.45 -13.14
CA LYS A 128 -21.54 7.76 -11.81
C LYS A 128 -21.13 9.23 -11.79
N THR A 129 -21.62 9.99 -10.81
CA THR A 129 -21.07 11.33 -10.54
C THR A 129 -19.59 11.22 -10.17
N PRO A 130 -18.75 12.20 -10.50
CA PRO A 130 -17.33 12.21 -10.13
C PRO A 130 -17.13 12.26 -8.62
N ARG A 131 -15.87 12.14 -8.18
CA ARG A 131 -15.48 12.29 -6.77
C ARG A 131 -15.62 13.76 -6.35
N PHE A 132 -15.99 13.99 -5.08
CA PHE A 132 -16.04 15.33 -4.50
C PHE A 132 -14.70 16.05 -4.69
N PRO A 133 -14.66 17.23 -5.35
CA PRO A 133 -13.45 18.03 -5.48
C PRO A 133 -13.00 18.52 -4.10
N THR A 134 -11.87 17.99 -3.62
CA THR A 134 -11.38 18.23 -2.26
C THR A 134 -9.99 18.86 -2.25
N ILE A 135 -9.79 19.77 -1.29
CA ILE A 135 -8.47 20.31 -0.95
C ILE A 135 -7.78 19.49 0.14
N VAL A 136 -8.49 18.59 0.81
CA VAL A 136 -7.94 17.70 1.83
C VAL A 136 -6.96 16.72 1.18
N GLU A 137 -5.81 16.52 1.82
CA GLU A 137 -4.79 15.59 1.34
C GLU A 137 -5.18 14.13 1.63
N THR A 138 -4.67 13.19 0.84
CA THR A 138 -4.86 11.76 1.10
C THR A 138 -4.16 11.38 2.41
N PRO A 139 -4.82 10.66 3.33
CA PRO A 139 -4.21 10.21 4.58
C PRO A 139 -3.00 9.31 4.34
N ALA A 140 -1.91 9.59 5.04
CA ALA A 140 -0.77 8.68 5.17
C ALA A 140 -0.84 7.93 6.50
N SER A 141 -0.26 6.73 6.59
CA SER A 141 -0.17 5.99 7.85
C SER A 141 0.65 6.72 8.94
N SER A 142 1.55 7.63 8.54
CA SER A 142 2.29 8.52 9.42
C SER A 142 1.44 9.61 10.05
N ASP A 143 0.28 9.92 9.47
CA ASP A 143 -0.61 10.99 9.95
C ASP A 143 -1.40 10.57 11.20
N VAL A 144 -1.22 9.34 11.67
CA VAL A 144 -2.02 8.79 12.77
C VAL A 144 -1.14 8.35 13.93
N GLY A 145 -1.52 8.80 15.12
CA GLY A 145 -0.94 8.40 16.39
C GLY A 145 -1.86 7.50 17.23
N TRP A 146 -1.44 7.17 18.44
CA TRP A 146 -2.26 6.41 19.40
C TRP A 146 -3.53 7.17 19.80
N THR A 147 -3.42 8.48 20.00
CA THR A 147 -4.53 9.33 20.45
C THR A 147 -4.69 10.57 19.59
N SER A 148 -4.08 10.59 18.41
CA SER A 148 -4.02 11.78 17.57
C SER A 148 -4.09 11.51 16.08
N ILE A 149 -4.54 12.51 15.31
CA ILE A 149 -4.60 12.54 13.85
C ILE A 149 -4.04 13.88 13.37
N LEU A 150 -3.15 13.84 12.39
CA LEU A 150 -2.71 15.00 11.61
C LEU A 150 -3.56 15.13 10.35
N PHE A 151 -4.51 16.06 10.38
CA PHE A 151 -5.39 16.33 9.26
C PHE A 151 -4.80 17.44 8.38
N LYS A 152 -4.59 17.17 7.09
CA LYS A 152 -3.87 18.06 6.17
C LYS A 152 -4.73 18.46 4.97
N TRP A 153 -4.51 19.67 4.46
CA TRP A 153 -5.18 20.18 3.26
C TRP A 153 -4.26 21.09 2.46
N ARG A 154 -4.69 21.49 1.26
CA ARG A 154 -4.04 22.52 0.44
C ARG A 154 -4.76 23.85 0.62
N ASN A 155 -3.99 24.93 0.77
CA ASN A 155 -4.54 26.28 0.90
C ASN A 155 -5.00 26.81 -0.48
N GLU A 156 -6.21 26.42 -0.88
CA GLU A 156 -6.83 26.78 -2.15
C GLU A 156 -8.26 27.30 -1.93
N GLY A 157 -8.66 28.32 -2.70
CA GLY A 157 -10.02 28.87 -2.65
C GLY A 157 -10.35 29.62 -1.36
N ASP A 158 -11.61 29.52 -0.92
CA ASP A 158 -12.09 30.23 0.27
C ASP A 158 -11.28 29.84 1.53
N PRO A 159 -11.00 30.78 2.45
CA PRO A 159 -10.34 30.45 3.72
C PRO A 159 -11.09 29.34 4.47
N VAL A 160 -10.35 28.36 4.97
CA VAL A 160 -10.89 27.32 5.85
C VAL A 160 -11.07 27.90 7.25
N THR A 161 -12.05 27.38 7.99
CA THR A 161 -12.49 27.98 9.26
C THR A 161 -12.66 26.97 10.37
N THR A 162 -13.16 25.76 10.06
CA THR A 162 -13.43 24.75 11.09
C THR A 162 -13.13 23.35 10.60
N VAL A 163 -12.69 22.51 11.52
CA VAL A 163 -12.58 21.05 11.35
C VAL A 163 -13.56 20.36 12.28
N LYS A 164 -14.27 19.35 11.78
CA LYS A 164 -15.15 18.50 12.59
C LYS A 164 -14.60 17.09 12.68
N VAL A 165 -14.63 16.52 13.87
CA VAL A 165 -14.31 15.12 14.14
C VAL A 165 -15.61 14.39 14.43
N ILE A 166 -15.88 13.33 13.68
CA ILE A 166 -17.17 12.67 13.62
C ILE A 166 -16.99 11.17 13.87
N ASN A 167 -17.91 10.57 14.60
CA ASN A 167 -18.00 9.12 14.70
C ASN A 167 -18.56 8.56 13.38
N PRO A 168 -17.83 7.69 12.66
CA PRO A 168 -18.24 7.23 11.34
C PRO A 168 -19.49 6.34 11.36
N ASP A 169 -19.80 5.68 12.48
CA ASP A 169 -20.90 4.73 12.58
C ASP A 169 -22.25 5.43 12.80
N ASN A 170 -22.31 6.33 13.79
CA ASN A 170 -23.55 7.01 14.17
C ASN A 170 -23.64 8.47 13.68
N LYS A 171 -22.61 8.96 12.96
CA LYS A 171 -22.50 10.30 12.39
C LYS A 171 -22.57 11.46 13.41
N SER A 172 -22.40 11.17 14.69
CA SER A 172 -22.37 12.22 15.72
C SER A 172 -21.06 13.01 15.67
N VAL A 173 -21.16 14.33 15.86
CA VAL A 173 -20.00 15.22 15.98
C VAL A 173 -19.39 15.04 17.37
N ILE A 174 -18.15 14.57 17.40
CA ILE A 174 -17.36 14.36 18.62
C ILE A 174 -16.70 15.67 19.04
N SER A 175 -16.16 16.42 18.08
CA SER A 175 -15.50 17.70 18.31
C SER A 175 -15.65 18.62 17.11
N THR A 176 -15.71 19.93 17.37
CA THR A 176 -15.60 20.98 16.35
C THR A 176 -14.49 21.93 16.78
N VAL A 177 -13.48 22.07 15.93
CA VAL A 177 -12.31 22.89 16.19
C VAL A 177 -12.36 24.09 15.24
N THR A 178 -12.30 25.30 15.80
CA THR A 178 -12.09 26.52 15.01
C THR A 178 -10.60 26.65 14.70
N LEU A 179 -10.26 26.81 13.43
CA LEU A 179 -8.87 26.87 12.97
C LEU A 179 -8.25 28.22 13.36
N SER A 180 -7.05 28.16 13.92
CA SER A 180 -6.23 29.35 14.18
C SER A 180 -5.53 29.83 12.90
N ALA A 181 -4.98 31.04 12.93
CA ALA A 181 -4.15 31.56 11.84
C ALA A 181 -2.93 30.66 11.56
N THR A 182 -2.38 30.01 12.60
CA THR A 182 -1.27 29.07 12.47
C THR A 182 -1.69 27.79 11.75
N ASP A 183 -2.84 27.20 12.10
CA ASP A 183 -3.35 26.01 11.42
C ASP A 183 -3.58 26.28 9.93
N ILE A 184 -4.19 27.42 9.61
CA ILE A 184 -4.44 27.86 8.23
C ILE A 184 -3.10 28.04 7.50
N SER A 185 -2.13 28.75 8.09
CA SER A 185 -0.82 28.96 7.47
C SER A 185 -0.07 27.66 7.22
N ASN A 186 -0.15 26.71 8.17
CA ASN A 186 0.51 25.41 8.08
C ASN A 186 -0.22 24.42 7.16
N ALA A 187 -1.49 24.68 6.85
CA ALA A 187 -2.39 23.82 6.11
C ALA A 187 -2.61 22.42 6.75
N TYR A 188 -2.54 22.36 8.08
CA TYR A 188 -2.86 21.17 8.84
C TYR A 188 -3.42 21.50 10.23
N LEU A 189 -4.06 20.52 10.85
CA LEU A 189 -4.46 20.53 12.25
C LEU A 189 -4.07 19.20 12.91
N LEU A 190 -3.35 19.26 14.03
CA LEU A 190 -3.17 18.10 14.91
C LEU A 190 -4.37 17.99 15.85
N ILE A 191 -5.15 16.94 15.68
CA ILE A 191 -6.27 16.59 16.54
C ILE A 191 -5.74 15.59 17.56
N ASP A 192 -5.77 15.93 18.86
CA ASP A 192 -5.31 15.06 19.95
C ASP A 192 -6.46 14.70 20.90
N GLY A 193 -6.21 13.86 21.90
CA GLY A 193 -7.20 13.43 22.90
C GLY A 193 -8.21 12.40 22.36
N LEU A 194 -7.90 11.75 21.24
CA LEU A 194 -8.71 10.68 20.66
C LEU A 194 -8.48 9.36 21.40
N LYS A 195 -9.42 8.42 21.23
CA LYS A 195 -9.27 7.06 21.74
C LYS A 195 -8.37 6.25 20.79
N PRO A 196 -7.52 5.35 21.31
CA PRO A 196 -6.78 4.41 20.48
C PRO A 196 -7.71 3.41 19.77
N ALA A 197 -7.22 2.77 18.72
CA ALA A 197 -7.94 1.75 17.94
C ALA A 197 -9.36 2.18 17.48
N THR A 198 -9.58 3.47 17.25
CA THR A 198 -10.90 4.04 17.00
C THR A 198 -10.95 4.75 15.66
N SER A 199 -12.00 4.50 14.88
CA SER A 199 -12.22 5.16 13.59
C SER A 199 -12.92 6.52 13.75
N TYR A 200 -12.49 7.49 12.95
CA TYR A 200 -12.98 8.87 12.92
C TYR A 200 -13.13 9.33 11.48
N THR A 201 -14.21 10.07 11.20
CA THR A 201 -14.30 10.91 9.99
C THR A 201 -13.89 12.33 10.38
N VAL A 202 -12.92 12.91 9.67
CA VAL A 202 -12.46 14.29 9.87
C VAL A 202 -12.81 15.12 8.65
N GLU A 203 -13.54 16.21 8.86
CA GLU A 203 -14.12 17.06 7.82
C GLU A 203 -13.66 18.51 7.92
N LEU A 204 -13.44 19.16 6.79
CA LEU A 204 -12.97 20.54 6.65
C LEU A 204 -14.08 21.46 6.13
N TYR A 205 -14.16 22.69 6.64
CA TYR A 205 -15.19 23.66 6.26
C TYR A 205 -14.68 25.09 6.10
N SER A 206 -15.29 25.83 5.16
CA SER A 206 -15.19 27.29 5.01
C SER A 206 -16.54 27.93 5.36
N GLY A 207 -16.68 28.45 6.58
CA GLY A 207 -17.98 28.76 7.16
C GLY A 207 -18.83 27.49 7.24
N THR A 208 -19.94 27.46 6.51
CA THR A 208 -20.83 26.29 6.40
C THR A 208 -20.52 25.38 5.21
N LYS A 209 -19.63 25.80 4.31
CA LYS A 209 -19.31 25.07 3.08
C LYS A 209 -18.33 23.93 3.36
N PHE A 210 -18.77 22.69 3.13
CA PHE A 210 -17.90 21.51 3.20
C PHE A 210 -16.79 21.58 2.13
N ARG A 211 -15.56 21.25 2.53
CA ARG A 211 -14.35 21.32 1.69
C ARG A 211 -13.66 19.97 1.50
N GLY A 212 -14.20 18.92 2.10
CA GLY A 212 -13.69 17.56 2.02
C GLY A 212 -13.50 16.93 3.39
N GLY A 213 -13.21 15.63 3.40
CA GLY A 213 -12.92 14.89 4.62
C GLY A 213 -12.35 13.51 4.33
N ASN A 214 -11.78 12.90 5.36
CA ASN A 214 -11.17 11.58 5.29
C ASN A 214 -11.54 10.75 6.51
N ASN A 215 -11.44 9.43 6.35
CA ASN A 215 -11.51 8.49 7.47
C ASN A 215 -10.10 8.16 7.96
N TYR A 216 -9.96 8.09 9.27
CA TYR A 216 -8.73 7.72 9.98
C TYR A 216 -9.07 6.67 11.04
N THR A 217 -8.11 5.82 11.38
CA THR A 217 -8.21 4.91 12.52
C THR A 217 -6.96 5.06 13.36
N THR A 218 -7.13 5.55 14.60
CA THR A 218 -6.02 5.71 15.56
C THR A 218 -5.31 4.39 15.83
N LYS A 219 -4.02 4.46 16.17
CA LYS A 219 -3.20 3.26 16.42
C LYS A 219 -3.69 2.52 17.67
N GLU A 220 -3.44 1.22 17.68
CA GLU A 220 -3.67 0.36 18.83
C GLU A 220 -2.92 0.87 20.07
N GLN A 221 -3.55 0.78 21.23
CA GLN A 221 -2.89 1.13 22.49
C GLN A 221 -1.80 0.10 22.79
N LEU A 222 -0.65 0.58 23.25
CA LEU A 222 0.41 -0.30 23.75
C LEU A 222 -0.08 -1.02 25.03
N SER A 223 0.24 -2.30 25.14
CA SER A 223 -0.07 -3.15 26.29
C SER A 223 1.20 -3.51 27.07
N GLY A 224 1.04 -4.02 28.29
CA GLY A 224 2.15 -4.42 29.16
C GLY A 224 2.68 -3.28 30.04
N ILE A 225 3.92 -3.43 30.52
CA ILE A 225 4.57 -2.44 31.39
C ILE A 225 5.18 -1.35 30.50
N ILE A 226 4.73 -0.12 30.64
CA ILE A 226 5.18 1.00 29.81
C ILE A 226 5.96 2.01 30.65
N LEU A 227 7.14 2.38 30.19
CA LEU A 227 7.86 3.58 30.63
C LEU A 227 7.78 4.64 29.53
N ASP A 228 6.93 5.64 29.71
CA ASP A 228 6.76 6.72 28.74
C ASP A 228 7.70 7.88 29.04
N LEU A 229 8.69 8.10 28.17
CA LEU A 229 9.66 9.20 28.24
C LEU A 229 9.39 10.29 27.20
N GLN A 230 8.26 10.27 26.49
CA GLN A 230 7.98 11.22 25.41
C GLN A 230 7.94 12.68 25.87
N ARG A 231 7.60 12.90 27.15
CA ARG A 231 7.54 14.23 27.79
C ARG A 231 8.74 14.55 28.66
N VAL A 232 9.71 13.65 28.76
CA VAL A 232 10.96 13.86 29.50
C VAL A 232 11.95 14.59 28.62
N ASP A 233 12.76 15.49 29.20
CA ASP A 233 13.87 16.12 28.49
C ASP A 233 14.91 15.04 28.08
N PRO A 234 15.12 14.78 26.78
CA PRO A 234 16.05 13.76 26.31
C PRO A 234 17.48 13.93 26.86
N ALA A 235 17.92 15.17 27.14
CA ALA A 235 19.24 15.44 27.69
C ALA A 235 19.45 14.89 29.10
N THR A 236 18.37 14.60 29.83
CA THR A 236 18.39 14.04 31.19
C THR A 236 18.24 12.52 31.21
N VAL A 237 17.93 11.89 30.07
CA VAL A 237 17.66 10.46 29.97
C VAL A 237 18.95 9.67 29.89
N ASN A 238 19.24 8.89 30.93
CA ASN A 238 20.31 7.88 30.90
C ASN A 238 19.72 6.49 30.55
N LEU A 239 19.73 6.13 29.27
CA LEU A 239 19.19 4.85 28.80
C LEU A 239 19.88 3.63 29.44
N GLY A 240 21.18 3.71 29.75
CA GLY A 240 21.90 2.64 30.43
C GLY A 240 21.29 2.32 31.80
N SER A 241 21.19 3.34 32.64
CA SER A 241 20.58 3.20 33.98
C SER A 241 19.13 2.77 33.91
N ILE A 242 18.38 3.23 32.91
CA ILE A 242 16.97 2.83 32.73
C ILE A 242 16.90 1.35 32.40
N VAL A 243 17.64 0.87 31.40
CA VAL A 243 17.66 -0.54 31.00
C VAL A 243 18.04 -1.47 32.16
N ASP A 244 18.96 -1.05 33.03
CA ASP A 244 19.37 -1.82 34.20
C ASP A 244 18.26 -1.93 35.26
N THR A 245 17.52 -0.83 35.49
CA THR A 245 16.60 -0.69 36.64
C THR A 245 15.15 -1.06 36.34
N VAL A 246 14.68 -0.92 35.10
CA VAL A 246 13.29 -1.24 34.76
C VAL A 246 12.96 -2.73 34.94
N ALA A 247 11.69 -3.02 35.17
CA ALA A 247 11.19 -4.38 35.25
C ALA A 247 11.34 -5.12 33.90
N ALA A 248 11.55 -6.43 33.95
CA ALA A 248 11.53 -7.26 32.74
C ALA A 248 10.16 -7.15 32.04
N GLY A 249 10.19 -7.08 30.70
CA GLY A 249 9.01 -6.88 29.86
C GLY A 249 8.60 -5.42 29.69
N THR A 250 9.37 -4.45 30.20
CA THR A 250 9.06 -3.03 30.01
C THR A 250 9.28 -2.61 28.56
N THR A 251 8.33 -1.86 28.00
CA THR A 251 8.50 -1.08 26.76
C THR A 251 8.82 0.36 27.11
N ILE A 252 10.00 0.82 26.71
CA ILE A 252 10.48 2.18 26.90
C ILE A 252 10.13 3.00 25.66
N ILE A 253 9.32 4.04 25.83
CA ILE A 253 8.90 4.93 24.75
C ILE A 253 9.75 6.19 24.77
N LEU A 254 10.55 6.39 23.73
CA LEU A 254 11.42 7.55 23.57
C LEU A 254 10.69 8.70 22.87
N LYS A 255 11.00 9.94 23.24
CA LYS A 255 10.51 11.12 22.51
C LYS A 255 10.90 11.05 21.04
N ARG A 256 9.89 11.10 20.15
CA ARG A 256 10.08 11.10 18.69
C ARG A 256 10.94 12.29 18.24
N GLY A 257 11.81 12.07 17.26
CA GLY A 257 12.76 13.06 16.74
C GLY A 257 13.94 13.41 17.66
N ALA A 258 13.96 12.93 18.91
CA ALA A 258 15.08 13.17 19.82
C ALA A 258 16.23 12.18 19.59
N THR A 259 17.44 12.60 19.96
CA THR A 259 18.65 11.77 19.91
C THR A 259 19.10 11.43 21.33
N TYR A 260 19.39 10.15 21.56
CA TYR A 260 19.92 9.59 22.81
C TYR A 260 21.30 8.99 22.52
N GLU A 261 22.35 9.76 22.76
CA GLU A 261 23.72 9.27 22.67
C GLU A 261 24.08 8.48 23.93
N LEU A 262 24.69 7.31 23.76
CA LEU A 262 25.11 6.47 24.87
C LEU A 262 26.53 6.82 25.31
N PRO A 263 26.72 7.40 26.51
CA PRO A 263 28.05 7.78 27.00
C PRO A 263 28.82 6.60 27.64
N SER A 264 28.10 5.52 27.97
CA SER A 264 28.64 4.34 28.65
C SER A 264 27.96 3.08 28.14
N ALA A 265 28.53 1.92 28.44
CA ALA A 265 28.04 0.62 27.97
C ALA A 265 26.56 0.41 28.28
N LEU A 266 25.81 -0.13 27.30
CA LEU A 266 24.43 -0.58 27.46
C LEU A 266 24.41 -2.11 27.46
N THR A 267 23.98 -2.72 28.57
CA THR A 267 23.99 -4.18 28.73
C THR A 267 22.59 -4.71 28.99
N PHE A 268 22.07 -5.53 28.09
CA PHE A 268 20.75 -6.15 28.27
C PHE A 268 20.86 -7.44 29.09
N SER A 269 20.00 -7.61 30.09
CA SER A 269 19.96 -8.79 30.96
C SER A 269 18.56 -9.43 31.06
N LYS A 270 17.54 -8.80 30.47
CA LYS A 270 16.14 -9.15 30.60
C LYS A 270 15.36 -8.74 29.36
N SER A 271 14.13 -9.25 29.20
CA SER A 271 13.25 -8.86 28.10
C SER A 271 12.89 -7.38 28.17
N LEU A 272 13.00 -6.67 27.05
CA LEU A 272 12.70 -5.23 26.94
C LEU A 272 12.27 -4.86 25.51
N GLY A 273 11.41 -3.84 25.43
CA GLY A 273 11.13 -3.11 24.20
C GLY A 273 11.66 -1.68 24.30
N ILE A 274 12.20 -1.14 23.22
CA ILE A 274 12.53 0.27 23.09
C ILE A 274 11.92 0.77 21.78
N MET A 275 11.18 1.86 21.83
CA MET A 275 10.51 2.37 20.65
C MET A 275 10.42 3.89 20.60
N SER A 276 10.22 4.43 19.40
CA SER A 276 9.80 5.82 19.27
C SER A 276 8.38 6.04 19.75
N GLY A 277 8.15 7.20 20.33
CA GLY A 277 6.85 7.76 20.58
C GLY A 277 6.06 8.02 19.31
N SER A 278 4.76 8.25 19.52
CA SER A 278 3.82 8.56 18.47
C SER A 278 3.57 10.06 18.41
N ASP A 279 4.16 10.73 17.43
CA ASP A 279 3.89 12.14 17.15
C ASP A 279 3.77 12.35 15.64
N PRO A 280 2.54 12.50 15.10
CA PRO A 280 2.32 12.76 13.68
C PRO A 280 2.99 14.02 13.13
N LEU A 281 3.32 15.01 13.98
CA LEU A 281 4.01 16.22 13.55
C LEU A 281 5.51 16.00 13.31
N VAL A 282 6.08 14.92 13.86
CA VAL A 282 7.52 14.66 13.80
C VAL A 282 7.76 13.42 12.95
N SER A 283 8.28 13.62 11.74
CA SER A 283 8.61 12.51 10.84
C SER A 283 9.83 11.71 11.30
N ALA A 284 10.79 12.38 11.95
CA ALA A 284 12.04 11.78 12.41
C ALA A 284 11.80 10.77 13.55
N LYS A 285 12.39 9.58 13.43
CA LYS A 285 12.40 8.57 14.50
C LYS A 285 13.24 9.08 15.69
N ALA A 286 12.94 8.61 16.89
CA ALA A 286 13.87 8.71 17.99
C ALA A 286 15.15 7.95 17.64
N LYS A 287 16.30 8.51 17.98
CA LYS A 287 17.61 8.01 17.58
C LYS A 287 18.39 7.52 18.78
N ILE A 288 19.01 6.35 18.67
CA ILE A 288 19.98 5.85 19.65
C ILE A 288 21.33 5.79 18.96
N GLY A 289 22.24 6.64 19.42
CA GLY A 289 23.61 6.69 18.95
C GLY A 289 24.54 5.90 19.86
N ILE A 290 25.35 5.01 19.28
CA ILE A 290 26.45 4.34 19.98
C ILE A 290 27.77 5.08 19.76
N THR A 291 27.76 6.41 19.65
CA THR A 291 28.97 7.19 19.34
C THR A 291 29.99 7.16 20.49
N GLY A 292 29.53 7.05 21.75
CA GLY A 292 30.37 6.91 22.95
C GLY A 292 30.78 5.48 23.30
N ILE A 293 30.24 4.45 22.62
CA ILE A 293 30.53 3.03 22.91
C ILE A 293 30.87 2.24 21.65
N SER A 294 31.30 0.98 21.81
CA SER A 294 31.61 0.09 20.69
C SER A 294 30.41 -0.74 20.21
N ASN A 295 29.55 -1.15 21.16
CA ASN A 295 28.38 -1.98 20.92
C ASN A 295 27.47 -2.08 22.15
N PHE A 296 26.25 -2.53 21.95
CA PHE A 296 25.40 -3.11 22.98
C PHE A 296 25.95 -4.46 23.44
N ASN A 297 25.86 -4.72 24.73
CA ASN A 297 26.25 -5.97 25.36
C ASN A 297 25.03 -6.75 25.84
N ILE A 298 25.24 -8.04 26.08
CA ILE A 298 24.29 -8.90 26.77
C ILE A 298 24.97 -9.44 28.02
N ALA A 299 24.27 -9.42 29.15
CA ALA A 299 24.80 -9.93 30.41
C ALA A 299 25.05 -11.45 30.32
N ALA A 300 26.09 -11.92 31.02
CA ALA A 300 26.37 -13.35 31.14
C ALA A 300 25.18 -14.10 31.72
N ASN A 301 24.89 -15.32 31.23
CA ASN A 301 23.80 -16.17 31.72
C ASN A 301 22.39 -15.56 31.53
N ALA A 302 22.27 -14.49 30.74
CA ALA A 302 20.97 -13.91 30.44
C ALA A 302 20.10 -14.88 29.65
N ASN A 303 18.84 -15.00 30.08
CA ASN A 303 17.79 -15.68 29.34
C ASN A 303 16.69 -14.66 29.03
N ILE A 304 16.64 -14.21 27.79
CA ILE A 304 15.82 -13.08 27.35
C ILE A 304 14.76 -13.60 26.37
N ALA A 305 13.49 -13.50 26.74
CA ALA A 305 12.42 -13.92 25.84
C ALA A 305 12.30 -12.98 24.61
N LYS A 306 12.49 -11.67 24.80
CA LYS A 306 12.40 -10.70 23.70
C LYS A 306 13.21 -9.44 23.94
N LEU A 307 14.05 -9.06 22.98
CA LEU A 307 14.56 -7.70 22.81
C LEU A 307 13.95 -7.11 21.54
N ALA A 308 13.22 -6.02 21.66
CA ALA A 308 12.55 -5.37 20.54
C ALA A 308 12.96 -3.91 20.39
N PHE A 309 13.30 -3.52 19.17
CA PHE A 309 13.55 -2.14 18.75
C PHE A 309 12.51 -1.79 17.69
N THR A 310 11.67 -0.79 17.95
CA THR A 310 10.55 -0.47 17.06
C THR A 310 10.52 1.00 16.69
N ASP A 311 10.47 1.29 15.39
CA ASP A 311 10.37 2.66 14.87
C ASP A 311 11.55 3.57 15.30
N LEU A 312 12.76 3.02 15.41
CA LEU A 312 13.97 3.74 15.86
C LEU A 312 14.96 3.99 14.73
N GLU A 313 15.82 5.00 14.90
CA GLU A 313 17.09 5.12 14.16
C GLU A 313 18.25 4.69 15.07
N LEU A 314 18.96 3.62 14.70
CA LEU A 314 20.09 3.08 15.44
C LEU A 314 21.36 3.30 14.62
N TYR A 315 22.34 4.01 15.16
CA TYR A 315 23.53 4.39 14.39
C TYR A 315 24.81 4.44 15.20
N SER A 316 25.93 4.37 14.49
CA SER A 316 27.24 4.73 15.02
C SER A 316 27.91 5.80 14.14
N ASN A 317 29.11 6.22 14.54
CA ASN A 317 29.97 7.09 13.76
C ASN A 317 31.14 6.35 13.08
N ASP A 318 31.14 5.01 13.10
CA ASP A 318 32.24 4.18 12.56
C ASP A 318 31.72 2.81 12.05
N ALA A 319 31.46 2.74 10.75
CA ALA A 319 31.05 1.52 10.06
C ALA A 319 32.20 0.49 9.88
N ALA A 320 33.43 0.81 10.28
CA ALA A 320 34.57 -0.09 10.20
C ALA A 320 34.95 -0.70 11.57
N GLY A 321 34.53 -0.09 12.67
CA GLY A 321 34.93 -0.49 14.04
C GLY A 321 33.79 -0.84 15.00
N LYS A 322 32.56 -0.36 14.79
CA LYS A 322 31.47 -0.49 15.77
C LYS A 322 30.35 -1.43 15.34
N TYR A 323 29.57 -1.93 16.30
CA TYR A 323 28.49 -2.89 16.06
C TYR A 323 27.26 -2.49 16.86
N LEU A 324 26.04 -2.85 16.44
CA LEU A 324 24.93 -2.79 17.39
C LEU A 324 25.11 -3.89 18.44
N PHE A 325 25.19 -5.16 18.04
CA PHE A 325 25.47 -6.27 18.95
C PHE A 325 26.79 -6.94 18.60
N ASN A 326 27.70 -7.02 19.58
CA ASN A 326 28.94 -7.81 19.49
C ASN A 326 29.26 -8.53 20.83
N PRO A 327 28.30 -9.25 21.45
CA PRO A 327 28.55 -9.96 22.71
C PRO A 327 29.49 -11.16 22.51
N SER A 328 30.19 -11.57 23.57
CA SER A 328 31.11 -12.73 23.53
C SER A 328 31.20 -13.49 24.86
N GLY A 329 31.56 -14.79 24.79
CA GLY A 329 32.21 -15.51 25.89
C GLY A 329 31.35 -15.98 27.08
N THR A 330 30.03 -16.13 26.93
CA THR A 330 29.13 -16.52 28.03
C THR A 330 27.95 -17.34 27.52
N THR A 331 27.29 -18.11 28.39
CA THR A 331 26.04 -18.83 28.06
C THR A 331 24.89 -17.84 28.02
N VAL A 332 24.34 -17.53 26.85
CA VAL A 332 23.25 -16.56 26.69
C VAL A 332 22.20 -17.13 25.77
N ASN A 333 20.92 -16.95 26.13
CA ASN A 333 19.79 -17.27 25.29
C ASN A 333 18.92 -16.02 25.05
N ILE A 334 18.64 -15.71 23.79
CA ILE A 334 17.68 -14.69 23.38
C ILE A 334 16.65 -15.38 22.48
N ASP A 335 15.42 -15.56 22.94
CA ASP A 335 14.40 -16.25 22.12
C ASP A 335 14.03 -15.42 20.88
N GLU A 336 13.91 -14.09 21.03
CA GLU A 336 13.62 -13.16 19.94
C GLU A 336 14.42 -11.85 20.04
N LEU A 337 15.16 -11.52 18.98
CA LEU A 337 15.73 -10.20 18.71
C LEU A 337 15.01 -9.58 17.51
N LEU A 338 14.28 -8.50 17.74
CA LEU A 338 13.40 -7.86 16.75
C LEU A 338 13.83 -6.42 16.47
N PHE A 339 13.94 -6.08 15.19
CA PHE A 339 13.97 -4.72 14.69
C PHE A 339 12.80 -4.53 13.74
N ASP A 340 11.81 -3.72 14.11
CA ASP A 340 10.65 -3.41 13.29
C ASP A 340 10.62 -1.92 12.95
N ASN A 341 10.41 -1.58 11.69
CA ASN A 341 10.33 -0.21 11.20
C ASN A 341 11.56 0.63 11.61
N CYS A 342 12.75 0.04 11.65
CA CYS A 342 13.97 0.71 12.08
C CYS A 342 14.78 1.27 10.90
N ILE A 343 15.57 2.30 11.17
CA ILE A 343 16.73 2.68 10.35
C ILE A 343 17.96 2.21 11.10
N ILE A 344 18.78 1.35 10.49
CA ILE A 344 20.03 0.86 11.09
C ILE A 344 21.17 1.26 10.17
N ARG A 345 22.13 2.04 10.68
CA ARG A 345 23.18 2.57 9.83
C ARG A 345 24.55 2.71 10.46
N ASP A 346 25.54 2.76 9.58
CA ASP A 346 26.93 3.14 9.89
C ASP A 346 27.53 2.23 10.98
N VAL A 347 27.33 0.92 10.87
CA VAL A 347 27.90 -0.08 11.79
C VAL A 347 28.65 -1.15 10.99
N ARG A 348 29.74 -1.66 11.54
CA ARG A 348 30.51 -2.78 10.99
C ARG A 348 29.69 -4.07 10.94
N GLY A 349 28.80 -4.26 11.90
CA GLY A 349 27.77 -5.26 11.82
C GLY A 349 26.59 -4.99 12.74
N VAL A 350 25.40 -5.39 12.31
CA VAL A 350 24.18 -5.23 13.12
C VAL A 350 24.20 -6.24 14.27
N GLY A 351 24.46 -7.52 13.98
CA GLY A 351 24.69 -8.53 15.01
C GLY A 351 25.87 -9.43 14.66
N ARG A 352 26.92 -9.42 15.50
CA ARG A 352 28.03 -10.39 15.49
C ARG A 352 27.99 -11.20 16.78
N PHE A 353 27.60 -12.46 16.69
CA PHE A 353 27.48 -13.34 17.85
C PHE A 353 28.68 -14.29 17.97
N ARG A 354 29.23 -14.40 19.18
CA ARG A 354 30.47 -15.13 19.48
C ARG A 354 30.35 -15.84 20.84
N GLY A 355 31.10 -16.94 21.06
CA GLY A 355 30.95 -17.77 22.26
C GLY A 355 29.58 -18.45 22.34
N ALA A 356 29.17 -18.88 23.55
CA ALA A 356 27.97 -19.68 23.78
C ALA A 356 26.65 -18.87 23.77
N ILE A 357 26.44 -18.06 22.72
CA ILE A 357 25.27 -17.20 22.55
C ILE A 357 24.32 -17.83 21.53
N VAL A 358 23.07 -18.03 21.92
CA VAL A 358 22.00 -18.54 21.07
C VAL A 358 20.93 -17.47 20.90
N VAL A 359 20.63 -17.14 19.65
CA VAL A 359 19.47 -16.32 19.27
C VAL A 359 18.46 -17.21 18.56
N GLY A 360 17.27 -17.38 19.14
CA GLY A 360 16.21 -18.20 18.59
C GLY A 360 15.65 -17.64 17.29
N LYS A 361 15.26 -16.36 17.30
CA LYS A 361 14.77 -15.61 16.14
C LYS A 361 15.44 -14.26 16.07
N TYR A 362 16.04 -13.95 14.93
CA TYR A 362 16.56 -12.63 14.63
C TYR A 362 15.79 -12.06 13.43
N THR A 363 14.91 -11.10 13.72
CA THR A 363 14.00 -10.51 12.74
C THR A 363 14.34 -9.05 12.50
N ILE A 364 14.47 -8.67 11.23
CA ILE A 364 14.49 -7.29 10.77
C ILE A 364 13.37 -7.15 9.75
N GLU A 365 12.39 -6.29 10.06
CA GLU A 365 11.24 -6.08 9.19
C GLU A 365 10.86 -4.60 9.06
N ASN A 366 10.23 -4.28 7.92
CA ASN A 366 9.77 -2.92 7.62
C ASN A 366 10.89 -1.86 7.72
N SER A 367 12.15 -2.26 7.55
CA SER A 367 13.32 -1.48 7.98
C SER A 367 14.20 -1.04 6.80
N ILE A 368 15.06 -0.06 7.05
CA ILE A 368 16.11 0.38 6.12
C ILE A 368 17.46 0.17 6.80
N VAL A 369 18.32 -0.64 6.21
CA VAL A 369 19.62 -1.02 6.77
C VAL A 369 20.72 -0.58 5.80
N TYR A 370 21.68 0.24 6.23
CA TYR A 370 22.68 0.73 5.28
C TYR A 370 24.03 1.12 5.86
N ASN A 371 25.03 1.26 4.98
CA ASN A 371 26.42 1.52 5.37
C ASN A 371 26.90 0.48 6.39
N ILE A 372 26.76 -0.80 6.02
CA ILE A 372 27.11 -1.94 6.87
C ILE A 372 28.48 -2.48 6.46
N GLY A 373 29.40 -2.55 7.42
CA GLY A 373 30.77 -3.01 7.17
C GLY A 373 30.94 -4.53 7.12
N GLY A 374 32.19 -4.97 7.26
CA GLY A 374 32.61 -6.35 6.98
C GLY A 374 32.07 -7.49 7.86
N TYR A 375 31.16 -7.21 8.81
CA TYR A 375 30.42 -8.22 9.59
C TYR A 375 28.91 -8.21 9.32
N GLY A 376 28.44 -7.43 8.35
CA GLY A 376 27.10 -7.58 7.78
C GLY A 376 25.95 -7.43 8.77
N VAL A 377 24.80 -7.95 8.39
CA VAL A 377 23.56 -7.81 9.16
C VAL A 377 23.45 -8.90 10.23
N MET A 378 23.74 -10.13 9.85
CA MET A 378 23.79 -11.27 10.75
C MET A 378 25.12 -11.99 10.57
N THR A 379 25.93 -12.04 11.62
CA THR A 379 27.13 -12.88 11.68
C THR A 379 27.12 -13.79 12.90
N VAL A 380 27.24 -15.10 12.67
CA VAL A 380 27.70 -16.07 13.68
C VAL A 380 29.18 -16.32 13.43
N ASP A 381 30.04 -15.77 14.27
CA ASP A 381 31.51 -15.76 14.05
C ASP A 381 32.26 -16.82 14.88
N ASP A 382 31.51 -17.67 15.58
CA ASP A 382 31.99 -18.75 16.43
C ASP A 382 31.09 -19.97 16.25
N ALA A 383 31.66 -21.18 16.20
CA ALA A 383 30.91 -22.42 16.06
C ALA A 383 30.06 -22.75 17.32
N THR A 384 30.35 -22.10 18.45
CA THR A 384 29.57 -22.21 19.70
C THR A 384 28.40 -21.23 19.77
N ALA A 385 28.35 -20.23 18.89
CA ALA A 385 27.23 -19.32 18.77
C ALA A 385 26.21 -19.86 17.75
N ALA A 386 24.96 -19.44 17.87
CA ALA A 386 23.91 -19.80 16.91
C ALA A 386 22.89 -18.68 16.74
N VAL A 387 22.43 -18.51 15.50
CA VAL A 387 21.18 -17.81 15.18
C VAL A 387 20.29 -18.85 14.51
N ASN A 388 19.23 -19.28 15.19
CA ASN A 388 18.45 -20.43 14.73
C ASN A 388 17.54 -20.08 13.56
N ASN A 389 16.96 -18.88 13.56
CA ASN A 389 16.14 -18.34 12.48
C ASN A 389 16.53 -16.89 12.20
N PHE A 390 16.63 -16.52 10.93
CA PHE A 390 16.83 -15.15 10.51
C PHE A 390 15.76 -14.73 9.50
N THR A 391 15.19 -13.55 9.70
CA THR A 391 14.18 -12.97 8.81
C THR A 391 14.56 -11.55 8.45
N PHE A 392 14.62 -11.27 7.15
CA PHE A 392 14.74 -9.93 6.59
C PHE A 392 13.58 -9.71 5.62
N ASN A 393 12.57 -8.95 6.03
CA ASN A 393 11.31 -8.84 5.31
C ASN A 393 10.86 -7.39 5.13
N ASN A 394 10.20 -7.07 4.01
CA ASN A 394 9.65 -5.73 3.74
C ASN A 394 10.70 -4.63 3.95
N SER A 395 11.94 -4.88 3.57
CA SER A 395 13.09 -4.08 4.01
C SER A 395 14.04 -3.75 2.87
N THR A 396 14.78 -2.67 3.06
CA THR A 396 15.78 -2.21 2.09
C THR A 396 17.17 -2.33 2.71
N ILE A 397 18.12 -2.89 1.95
CA ILE A 397 19.53 -2.86 2.32
C ILE A 397 20.37 -2.19 1.24
N TYR A 398 21.23 -1.26 1.64
CA TYR A 398 22.17 -0.65 0.70
C TYR A 398 23.53 -0.29 1.29
N ASN A 399 24.54 -0.18 0.43
CA ASN A 399 25.94 0.09 0.81
C ASN A 399 26.47 -0.89 1.89
N ALA A 400 26.25 -2.19 1.69
CA ALA A 400 26.64 -3.22 2.66
C ALA A 400 27.76 -4.12 2.13
N ASP A 401 28.76 -4.42 2.96
CA ASP A 401 29.86 -5.31 2.57
C ASP A 401 29.44 -6.78 2.58
N LYS A 402 28.62 -7.15 3.57
CA LYS A 402 28.09 -8.50 3.77
C LYS A 402 26.65 -8.43 4.25
N PHE A 403 25.93 -9.54 4.13
CA PHE A 403 24.56 -9.65 4.60
C PHE A 403 24.42 -10.72 5.68
N VAL A 404 24.46 -12.01 5.31
CA VAL A 404 24.37 -13.14 6.25
C VAL A 404 25.66 -13.96 6.21
N VAL A 405 26.28 -14.15 7.37
CA VAL A 405 27.47 -15.01 7.56
C VAL A 405 27.24 -15.94 8.75
N SER A 406 27.57 -17.21 8.62
CA SER A 406 27.51 -18.16 9.73
C SER A 406 28.66 -19.15 9.71
N LYS A 407 29.25 -19.41 10.88
CA LYS A 407 30.20 -20.50 11.13
C LYS A 407 29.55 -21.68 11.85
N ASN A 408 28.22 -21.71 11.94
CA ASN A 408 27.47 -22.82 12.53
C ASN A 408 26.24 -23.17 11.69
N ASN A 409 25.70 -24.38 11.89
CA ASN A 409 24.40 -24.77 11.35
C ASN A 409 23.28 -23.99 12.05
N SER A 410 22.27 -23.62 11.29
CA SER A 410 21.04 -23.03 11.84
C SER A 410 19.96 -24.12 11.85
N PRO A 411 19.38 -24.49 13.00
CA PRO A 411 18.29 -25.47 13.04
C PRO A 411 17.06 -25.05 12.22
N GLY A 412 16.79 -23.74 12.16
CA GLY A 412 15.64 -23.16 11.49
C GLY A 412 15.93 -22.70 10.07
N LYS A 413 15.21 -21.64 9.66
CA LYS A 413 15.17 -21.13 8.29
C LYS A 413 15.79 -19.73 8.18
N ILE A 414 16.34 -19.42 7.01
CA ILE A 414 16.69 -18.06 6.59
C ILE A 414 15.60 -17.57 5.64
N ILE A 415 14.94 -16.47 5.97
CA ILE A 415 13.86 -15.87 5.17
C ILE A 415 14.30 -14.48 4.72
N ILE A 416 14.33 -14.25 3.42
CA ILE A 416 14.62 -12.96 2.80
C ILE A 416 13.49 -12.71 1.81
N SER A 417 12.61 -11.76 2.13
CA SER A 417 11.41 -11.55 1.34
C SER A 417 11.03 -10.09 1.16
N ASN A 418 10.38 -9.77 0.04
CA ASN A 418 9.83 -8.44 -0.23
C ASN A 418 10.87 -7.34 0.07
N SER A 419 12.07 -7.46 -0.49
CA SER A 419 13.19 -6.63 -0.08
C SER A 419 13.98 -6.09 -1.27
N THR A 420 14.54 -4.89 -1.12
CA THR A 420 15.35 -4.23 -2.15
C THR A 420 16.81 -4.17 -1.72
N PHE A 421 17.71 -4.64 -2.57
CA PHE A 421 19.16 -4.61 -2.38
C PHE A 421 19.77 -3.65 -3.41
N TYR A 422 20.63 -2.74 -2.96
CA TYR A 422 21.37 -1.84 -3.86
C TYR A 422 22.74 -1.50 -3.30
N ASN A 423 23.80 -1.51 -4.11
CA ASN A 423 25.17 -1.48 -3.63
C ASN A 423 25.36 -2.46 -2.44
N ALA A 424 24.86 -3.70 -2.60
CA ALA A 424 24.97 -4.75 -1.59
C ALA A 424 24.86 -6.13 -2.26
N VAL A 425 25.70 -7.11 -1.94
CA VAL A 425 26.88 -7.05 -1.05
C VAL A 425 28.14 -6.57 -1.80
N LEU A 426 29.30 -6.51 -1.13
CA LEU A 426 30.60 -6.22 -1.77
C LEU A 426 30.93 -7.25 -2.84
N ALA A 427 31.49 -6.81 -3.97
CA ALA A 427 31.97 -7.70 -5.02
C ALA A 427 32.86 -8.82 -4.46
N GLY A 428 32.61 -10.05 -4.91
CA GLY A 428 33.23 -11.27 -4.41
C GLY A 428 32.66 -11.82 -3.10
N ALA A 429 31.74 -11.13 -2.42
CA ALA A 429 31.03 -11.65 -1.26
C ALA A 429 29.80 -12.48 -1.67
N TYR A 430 29.18 -13.12 -0.68
CA TYR A 430 27.96 -13.92 -0.82
C TYR A 430 26.79 -13.18 -0.17
N ILE A 431 25.58 -13.38 -0.69
CA ILE A 431 24.36 -12.94 0.00
C ILE A 431 24.18 -13.73 1.30
N VAL A 432 24.37 -15.06 1.23
CA VAL A 432 24.34 -15.97 2.37
C VAL A 432 25.60 -16.83 2.38
N ASP A 433 26.37 -16.75 3.46
CA ASP A 433 27.64 -17.47 3.61
C ASP A 433 27.67 -18.34 4.87
N TYR A 434 27.60 -19.66 4.75
CA TYR A 434 27.77 -20.59 5.86
C TYR A 434 29.22 -21.10 5.99
N ASN A 435 30.19 -20.29 5.57
CA ASN A 435 31.63 -20.55 5.71
C ASN A 435 32.09 -21.88 5.07
N GLY A 436 31.50 -22.22 3.92
CA GLY A 436 31.79 -23.43 3.17
C GLY A 436 30.52 -24.17 2.74
N THR A 437 30.69 -25.41 2.29
CA THR A 437 29.61 -26.26 1.75
C THR A 437 29.20 -27.38 2.70
N THR A 438 29.62 -27.33 3.97
CA THR A 438 29.27 -28.32 4.99
C THR A 438 28.16 -27.84 5.91
N LEU A 439 28.13 -26.54 6.20
CA LEU A 439 27.16 -25.91 7.10
C LEU A 439 26.00 -25.30 6.31
N TYR A 440 24.82 -25.26 6.94
CA TYR A 440 23.61 -24.76 6.29
C TYR A 440 22.46 -24.50 7.28
N PRO A 441 21.42 -23.74 6.86
CA PRO A 441 20.15 -23.72 7.56
C PRO A 441 19.36 -25.00 7.25
N LYS A 442 19.11 -25.81 8.28
CA LYS A 442 18.51 -27.14 8.13
C LYS A 442 17.08 -27.10 7.60
N SER A 443 16.33 -26.03 7.88
CA SER A 443 14.98 -25.83 7.35
C SER A 443 14.96 -25.06 6.02
N GLY A 444 16.13 -24.82 5.41
CA GLY A 444 16.27 -24.22 4.09
C GLY A 444 16.38 -22.69 4.08
N ILE A 445 16.34 -22.15 2.85
CA ILE A 445 16.35 -20.71 2.57
C ILE A 445 15.08 -20.35 1.78
N GLU A 446 14.36 -19.33 2.22
CA GLU A 446 13.35 -18.63 1.42
C GLU A 446 13.91 -17.31 0.91
N PHE A 447 13.88 -17.12 -0.41
CA PHE A 447 14.38 -15.92 -1.08
C PHE A 447 13.36 -15.47 -2.12
N ASN A 448 12.40 -14.63 -1.72
CA ASN A 448 11.20 -14.36 -2.52
C ASN A 448 10.90 -12.88 -2.69
N ASN A 449 10.41 -12.47 -3.86
CA ASN A 449 10.00 -11.09 -4.12
C ASN A 449 11.12 -10.06 -3.86
N VAL A 450 12.37 -10.42 -4.17
CA VAL A 450 13.54 -9.56 -3.96
C VAL A 450 13.95 -8.85 -5.25
N ILE A 451 14.28 -7.55 -5.17
CA ILE A 451 14.96 -6.84 -6.25
C ILE A 451 16.44 -6.70 -5.89
N LEU A 452 17.30 -7.26 -6.73
CA LEU A 452 18.75 -7.14 -6.68
C LEU A 452 19.21 -6.09 -7.69
N GLY A 453 19.43 -4.86 -7.20
CA GLY A 453 20.12 -3.81 -7.94
C GLY A 453 21.64 -3.98 -7.89
N ARG A 454 22.40 -3.15 -8.62
CA ARG A 454 23.87 -3.18 -8.72
C ARG A 454 24.53 -3.52 -7.37
N ALA A 455 25.49 -4.45 -7.35
CA ALA A 455 26.24 -4.79 -6.13
C ALA A 455 27.18 -3.65 -5.68
N LYS A 456 27.78 -3.76 -4.50
CA LYS A 456 28.80 -2.79 -4.06
C LYS A 456 30.11 -3.08 -4.79
N GLY A 457 30.65 -2.06 -5.45
CA GLY A 457 31.89 -2.17 -6.21
C GLY A 457 33.08 -2.54 -5.34
N SER A 458 34.01 -3.34 -5.87
CA SER A 458 35.32 -3.55 -5.25
C SER A 458 36.17 -2.28 -5.29
N THR A 459 37.27 -2.26 -4.55
CA THR A 459 38.29 -1.20 -4.63
C THR A 459 39.23 -1.36 -5.83
N ALA A 460 38.96 -2.27 -6.77
CA ALA A 460 39.77 -2.46 -7.97
C ALA A 460 39.50 -1.36 -9.02
N THR A 461 40.39 -1.25 -10.02
CA THR A 461 40.26 -0.26 -11.11
C THR A 461 40.28 -0.98 -12.47
N PRO A 462 39.15 -1.05 -13.21
CA PRO A 462 37.81 -0.60 -12.81
C PRO A 462 37.20 -1.48 -11.70
N PRO A 463 36.21 -0.97 -10.93
CA PRO A 463 35.54 -1.77 -9.91
C PRO A 463 34.85 -3.00 -10.50
N ALA A 464 34.98 -4.12 -9.80
CA ALA A 464 34.19 -5.31 -10.06
C ALA A 464 32.86 -5.20 -9.30
N TYR A 465 31.80 -5.81 -9.83
CA TYR A 465 30.44 -5.78 -9.26
C TYR A 465 29.80 -7.17 -9.17
N ASP A 466 30.58 -8.22 -9.45
CA ASP A 466 30.13 -9.60 -9.44
C ASP A 466 30.08 -10.17 -8.01
N ILE A 467 28.93 -10.70 -7.58
CA ILE A 467 28.75 -11.32 -6.27
C ILE A 467 28.31 -12.77 -6.38
N TYR A 468 28.52 -13.56 -5.34
CA TYR A 468 28.00 -14.91 -5.24
C TYR A 468 26.61 -14.93 -4.59
N GLY A 469 25.82 -15.97 -4.90
CA GLY A 469 24.54 -16.24 -4.22
C GLY A 469 24.75 -16.81 -2.81
N PHE A 470 24.53 -18.10 -2.65
CA PHE A 470 24.52 -18.79 -1.37
C PHE A 470 25.64 -19.83 -1.30
N ARG A 471 26.55 -19.67 -0.33
CA ARG A 471 27.53 -20.71 0.01
C ARG A 471 27.01 -21.50 1.20
N VAL A 472 26.40 -22.62 0.90
CA VAL A 472 25.76 -23.54 1.86
C VAL A 472 25.96 -24.98 1.39
N ASN A 473 25.64 -25.95 2.25
CA ASN A 473 25.53 -27.34 1.85
C ASN A 473 24.55 -27.52 0.68
N THR A 474 24.89 -28.36 -0.31
CA THR A 474 24.09 -28.61 -1.51
C THR A 474 22.74 -29.28 -1.22
N ALA A 475 22.57 -29.90 -0.05
CA ALA A 475 21.30 -30.45 0.42
C ALA A 475 20.32 -29.36 0.92
N THR A 476 20.73 -28.09 0.99
CA THR A 476 19.87 -26.99 1.44
C THR A 476 18.70 -26.81 0.48
N VAL A 477 17.48 -26.95 0.98
CA VAL A 477 16.27 -26.62 0.22
C VAL A 477 16.19 -25.11 0.03
N ILE A 478 16.10 -24.65 -1.22
CA ILE A 478 15.93 -23.24 -1.56
C ILE A 478 14.55 -23.06 -2.20
N LEU A 479 13.71 -22.25 -1.55
CA LEU A 479 12.44 -21.78 -2.10
C LEU A 479 12.66 -20.35 -2.59
N SER A 480 12.55 -20.15 -3.91
CA SER A 480 12.92 -18.88 -4.53
C SER A 480 12.00 -18.55 -5.70
N SER A 481 11.24 -17.46 -5.59
CA SER A 481 10.30 -16.98 -6.61
C SER A 481 10.13 -15.46 -6.60
N GLY A 482 9.68 -14.87 -7.72
CA GLY A 482 9.41 -13.43 -7.78
C GLY A 482 10.64 -12.53 -7.63
N ASN A 483 11.86 -13.05 -7.83
CA ASN A 483 13.07 -12.24 -7.71
C ASN A 483 13.48 -11.64 -9.06
N TYR A 484 14.00 -10.42 -9.02
CA TYR A 484 14.46 -9.71 -10.20
C TYR A 484 15.88 -9.18 -9.98
N THR A 485 16.68 -9.20 -11.05
CA THR A 485 17.98 -8.53 -11.11
C THR A 485 17.92 -7.42 -12.15
N THR A 486 18.48 -6.26 -11.84
CA THR A 486 18.69 -5.19 -12.83
C THR A 486 19.79 -5.58 -13.83
N SER A 487 19.90 -4.90 -14.96
CA SER A 487 20.94 -5.20 -15.97
C SER A 487 22.36 -4.80 -15.55
N ASP A 488 22.49 -3.95 -14.53
CA ASP A 488 23.75 -3.57 -13.89
C ASP A 488 24.10 -4.45 -12.65
N PHE A 489 23.31 -5.49 -12.38
CA PHE A 489 23.63 -6.53 -11.41
C PHE A 489 24.31 -7.72 -12.09
N VAL A 490 25.35 -8.28 -11.46
CA VAL A 490 26.14 -9.37 -12.03
C VAL A 490 26.33 -10.50 -11.01
N TRP A 491 25.98 -11.72 -11.40
CA TRP A 491 26.35 -12.92 -10.64
C TRP A 491 27.76 -13.36 -10.99
N LYS A 492 28.52 -13.74 -9.97
CA LYS A 492 29.79 -14.44 -10.08
C LYS A 492 29.55 -15.94 -10.14
N THR A 493 30.19 -16.61 -11.10
CA THR A 493 30.09 -18.06 -11.27
C THR A 493 30.99 -18.80 -10.27
N SER A 494 30.47 -19.84 -9.62
CA SER A 494 31.25 -20.75 -8.76
C SER A 494 30.54 -22.09 -8.59
N THR A 495 31.30 -23.18 -8.45
CA THR A 495 30.79 -24.51 -8.10
C THR A 495 30.44 -24.65 -6.62
N SER A 496 30.91 -23.71 -5.78
CA SER A 496 30.69 -23.71 -4.32
C SER A 496 29.60 -22.72 -3.89
N ALA A 497 28.87 -22.13 -4.84
CA ALA A 497 27.80 -21.17 -4.61
C ALA A 497 26.56 -21.56 -5.40
N MET A 498 25.41 -21.54 -4.75
CA MET A 498 24.10 -21.71 -5.39
C MET A 498 23.53 -20.33 -5.73
N THR A 499 22.97 -20.18 -6.92
CA THR A 499 22.28 -18.95 -7.32
C THR A 499 20.78 -19.11 -7.09
N PRO A 500 20.08 -18.17 -6.42
CA PRO A 500 18.62 -18.21 -6.31
C PRO A 500 17.95 -18.14 -7.69
N SER A 501 16.68 -18.53 -7.79
CA SER A 501 15.89 -18.30 -9.00
C SER A 501 15.59 -16.81 -9.14
N TYR A 502 15.79 -16.26 -10.34
CA TYR A 502 15.58 -14.84 -10.65
C TYR A 502 15.14 -14.65 -12.10
N THR A 503 14.48 -13.52 -12.37
CA THR A 503 14.18 -13.02 -13.71
C THR A 503 15.10 -11.83 -14.02
N PRO A 504 16.01 -11.93 -15.00
CA PRO A 504 16.80 -10.78 -15.40
C PRO A 504 15.92 -9.72 -16.06
N TYR A 505 16.06 -8.48 -15.61
CA TYR A 505 15.42 -7.33 -16.23
C TYR A 505 16.43 -6.53 -17.05
N THR A 506 16.00 -6.01 -18.20
CA THR A 506 16.91 -5.44 -19.21
C THR A 506 17.41 -4.05 -18.87
N LYS A 507 16.78 -3.37 -17.91
CA LYS A 507 17.10 -2.00 -17.51
C LYS A 507 17.95 -1.94 -16.23
N THR A 508 18.72 -0.87 -16.11
CA THR A 508 19.64 -0.67 -14.98
C THR A 508 18.88 -0.28 -13.72
N SER A 509 19.56 -0.29 -12.57
CA SER A 509 19.00 0.21 -11.31
C SER A 509 18.53 1.66 -11.45
N ALA A 510 19.28 2.51 -12.17
CA ALA A 510 18.95 3.92 -12.37
C ALA A 510 17.76 4.16 -13.31
N ASP A 511 17.44 3.18 -14.15
CA ASP A 511 16.25 3.22 -15.01
C ASP A 511 14.99 2.78 -14.27
N ILE A 512 15.10 1.76 -13.38
CA ILE A 512 13.97 1.26 -12.58
C ILE A 512 13.61 2.23 -11.46
N PHE A 513 14.62 2.68 -10.71
CA PHE A 513 14.45 3.48 -9.50
C PHE A 513 14.58 4.97 -9.78
N THR A 514 13.94 5.79 -8.95
CA THR A 514 13.91 7.24 -9.10
C THR A 514 15.31 7.84 -8.97
N ALA A 515 16.02 7.57 -7.87
CA ALA A 515 17.40 8.00 -7.64
C ALA A 515 18.10 7.06 -6.64
N PRO A 516 18.54 5.85 -7.08
CA PRO A 516 19.02 4.82 -6.17
C PRO A 516 20.34 5.17 -5.46
N ASP A 517 21.24 5.92 -6.09
CA ASP A 517 22.48 6.41 -5.44
C ASP A 517 22.19 7.43 -4.31
N ALA A 518 21.01 8.07 -4.32
CA ALA A 518 20.51 8.95 -3.27
C ALA A 518 19.55 8.23 -2.30
N ALA A 519 19.55 6.90 -2.28
CA ALA A 519 18.67 6.03 -1.48
C ALA A 519 17.16 6.22 -1.75
N ASN A 520 16.79 6.76 -2.92
CA ASN A 520 15.40 6.83 -3.36
C ASN A 520 15.11 5.68 -4.34
N PHE A 521 14.63 4.58 -3.79
CA PHE A 521 14.32 3.36 -4.54
C PHE A 521 12.88 3.32 -5.06
N LEU A 522 12.13 4.43 -5.02
CA LEU A 522 10.80 4.52 -5.60
C LEU A 522 10.82 4.03 -7.06
N ILE A 523 10.02 3.02 -7.37
CA ILE A 523 9.99 2.40 -8.71
C ILE A 523 9.27 3.35 -9.68
N LYS A 524 10.04 4.02 -10.55
CA LYS A 524 9.50 4.92 -11.58
C LYS A 524 9.14 4.19 -12.88
N ASP A 525 9.72 3.01 -13.10
CA ASP A 525 9.50 2.26 -14.32
C ASP A 525 8.18 1.49 -14.30
N ASN A 526 7.19 2.01 -15.02
CA ASN A 526 5.88 1.37 -15.18
C ASN A 526 5.95 0.06 -15.99
N GLY A 527 7.03 -0.17 -16.75
CA GLY A 527 7.23 -1.41 -17.52
C GLY A 527 7.90 -2.53 -16.73
N PHE A 528 8.26 -2.32 -15.46
CA PHE A 528 8.89 -3.33 -14.63
C PHE A 528 7.85 -4.34 -14.11
N PRO A 529 7.91 -5.64 -14.48
CA PRO A 529 6.87 -6.61 -14.11
C PRO A 529 6.72 -6.80 -12.59
N GLY A 530 7.80 -6.65 -11.84
CA GLY A 530 7.82 -6.77 -10.39
C GLY A 530 7.33 -5.52 -9.64
N LYS A 531 6.88 -4.46 -10.33
CA LYS A 531 6.59 -3.13 -9.72
C LYS A 531 5.69 -3.19 -8.49
N GLN A 532 4.68 -4.05 -8.50
CA GLN A 532 3.70 -4.18 -7.42
C GLN A 532 3.94 -5.40 -6.51
N THR A 533 4.83 -6.31 -6.89
CA THR A 533 4.97 -7.63 -6.26
C THR A 533 6.34 -7.89 -5.64
N SER A 534 7.36 -7.14 -6.03
CA SER A 534 8.77 -7.39 -5.67
C SER A 534 9.46 -6.15 -5.10
N GLY A 535 10.53 -6.37 -4.34
CA GLY A 535 11.25 -5.29 -3.65
C GLY A 535 10.60 -4.92 -2.33
N ASP A 536 11.18 -3.96 -1.61
CA ASP A 536 10.55 -3.41 -0.41
C ASP A 536 9.22 -2.70 -0.76
N PRO A 537 8.08 -3.07 -0.12
CA PRO A 537 6.78 -2.46 -0.38
C PRO A 537 6.74 -0.94 -0.26
N ARG A 538 7.63 -0.33 0.54
CA ARG A 538 7.74 1.13 0.66
C ARG A 538 7.98 1.84 -0.68
N TRP A 539 8.55 1.14 -1.65
CA TRP A 539 8.94 1.69 -2.94
C TRP A 539 8.01 1.30 -4.10
N ARG A 540 7.01 0.46 -3.83
CA ARG A 540 6.01 0.00 -4.79
C ARG A 540 4.88 1.03 -4.82
N GLN A 541 4.92 1.99 -5.74
CA GLN A 541 3.82 2.95 -5.96
C GLN A 541 3.20 2.74 -7.34
#